data_AF-A0A0G4HHC5-F1
#
_entry.id   AF-A0A0G4HHC5-F1
#
_cell.length_a   1.000
_cell.length_b   1.000
_cell.length_c   1.000
_cell.angle_alpha   90.00
_cell.angle_beta   90.00
_cell.angle_gamma   90.00
#
_symmetry.space_group_name_H-M   'P 1'
#
loop_
_entity.id
_entity.type
_entity.pdbx_description
1 polymer ?
#
loop_
_entity_poly.entity_id
_entity_poly.type
_entity_poly.pdbx_seq_one_letter_code
_entity_poly.pdbx_strand_id
1 'polypeptide(L)'
;MSVLGLALGGSGCPALQKLDLCWMENGDEGVAGLAEGLGGGCLSSLRDLSLEVTTRRWGFHAEESVGGRGMHRSGRGFEHRQASCSPNCELRLAGLSRGTGQLPALHTLHCAQHSTIGTEGAQSLSALMSGGGVPSLKDLKVNVEGLGQEGFQPLAAALSSPYVSALRVLHVKFRGVGTANAAAEVGLFSAALTLIRSSPQVGGALGWGSSCDRGGLCVMRCVQLSSLRELRFGDSSRFSDSSFGVEGGRALSEIVVAEKLPSLKTLEAVVVALTDGGVRVLIERWTNHPPPPLQVIDLQSNQLTGELTDSLLAFLGSQRISSLETLCLNNNQGIDEWSKQLLRMSFPEVDVKM
;
A
#
# COMPACT_ATOMS: atom_id res chain seq x y z
N MET A 1 12.52 -24.51 5.05
CA MET A 1 12.93 -23.10 5.28
C MET A 1 13.16 -22.76 6.75
N SER A 2 12.52 -23.46 7.70
CA SER A 2 12.69 -23.21 9.15
C SER A 2 14.14 -23.28 9.61
N VAL A 3 14.88 -24.31 9.17
CA VAL A 3 16.32 -24.48 9.46
C VAL A 3 17.17 -23.32 8.94
N LEU A 4 16.84 -22.77 7.76
CA LEU A 4 17.54 -21.61 7.22
C LEU A 4 17.31 -20.38 8.10
N GLY A 5 16.06 -20.18 8.54
CA GLY A 5 15.71 -19.13 9.49
C GLY A 5 16.52 -19.19 10.76
N LEU A 6 16.51 -20.33 11.44
CA LEU A 6 17.30 -20.56 12.65
C LEU A 6 18.81 -20.37 12.41
N ALA A 7 19.33 -20.80 11.25
CA ALA A 7 20.74 -20.58 10.91
C ALA A 7 21.08 -19.09 10.71
N LEU A 8 20.17 -18.30 10.12
CA LEU A 8 20.32 -16.85 9.99
C LEU A 8 20.24 -16.14 11.35
N GLY A 9 19.36 -16.61 12.23
CA GLY A 9 19.21 -16.09 13.60
C GLY A 9 20.34 -16.50 14.54
N GLY A 10 21.02 -17.62 14.30
CA GLY A 10 22.09 -18.15 15.13
C GLY A 10 23.45 -17.47 14.95
N SER A 11 23.51 -16.17 14.63
CA SER A 11 24.73 -15.38 14.36
C SER A 11 25.51 -15.73 13.08
N GLY A 12 24.96 -16.56 12.18
CA GLY A 12 25.69 -17.06 11.01
C GLY A 12 26.11 -16.00 9.99
N CYS A 13 25.40 -14.87 9.91
CA CYS A 13 25.56 -13.90 8.82
C CYS A 13 25.41 -12.42 9.23
N PRO A 14 26.20 -11.88 10.19
CA PRO A 14 26.04 -10.49 10.66
C PRO A 14 26.33 -9.44 9.57
N ALA A 15 27.05 -9.82 8.51
CA ALA A 15 27.38 -8.97 7.37
C ALA A 15 26.35 -9.03 6.23
N LEU A 16 25.29 -9.84 6.34
CA LEU A 16 24.27 -9.97 5.29
C LEU A 16 23.51 -8.66 5.13
N GLN A 17 23.60 -8.04 3.96
CA GLN A 17 22.94 -6.76 3.66
C GLN A 17 21.65 -6.92 2.85
N LYS A 18 21.53 -7.99 2.06
CA LYS A 18 20.37 -8.24 1.21
C LYS A 18 19.97 -9.70 1.32
N LEU A 19 18.69 -9.94 1.56
CA LEU A 19 18.07 -11.26 1.58
C LEU A 19 16.86 -11.23 0.64
N ASP A 20 16.95 -11.99 -0.44
CA ASP A 20 15.88 -12.20 -1.40
C ASP A 20 15.56 -13.68 -1.47
N LEU A 21 14.37 -14.06 -1.02
CA LEU A 21 13.95 -15.45 -0.93
C LEU A 21 12.62 -15.63 -1.63
N CYS A 22 12.59 -16.49 -2.65
CA CYS A 22 11.37 -16.94 -3.31
C CYS A 22 11.25 -18.45 -3.12
N TRP A 23 10.18 -18.94 -2.48
CA TRP A 23 9.99 -20.38 -2.30
C TRP A 23 8.52 -20.80 -2.28
N MET A 24 8.32 -22.09 -2.52
CA MET A 24 7.04 -22.76 -2.32
C MET A 24 7.02 -23.48 -0.98
N GLU A 25 5.92 -23.36 -0.25
CA GLU A 25 5.75 -24.06 1.02
C GLU A 25 4.32 -24.59 1.19
N ASN A 26 4.20 -25.71 1.90
CA ASN A 26 2.93 -26.23 2.38
C ASN A 26 2.88 -25.95 3.89
N GLY A 27 2.03 -25.02 4.31
CA GLY A 27 1.97 -24.58 5.72
C GLY A 27 2.85 -23.36 5.99
N ASP A 28 3.19 -23.15 7.25
CA ASP A 28 3.81 -21.93 7.77
C ASP A 28 5.14 -22.15 8.51
N GLU A 29 5.58 -23.40 8.69
CA GLU A 29 6.74 -23.75 9.50
C GLU A 29 8.02 -23.01 9.05
N GLY A 30 8.22 -22.90 7.74
CA GLY A 30 9.39 -22.28 7.14
C GLY A 30 9.38 -20.77 7.21
N VAL A 31 8.21 -20.15 7.07
CA VAL A 31 8.00 -18.73 7.35
C VAL A 31 8.24 -18.44 8.83
N ALA A 32 7.67 -19.25 9.72
CA ALA A 32 7.77 -19.08 11.17
C ALA A 32 9.23 -19.19 11.64
N GLY A 33 9.95 -20.23 11.22
CA GLY A 33 11.36 -20.39 11.58
C GLY A 33 12.25 -19.29 10.97
N LEU A 34 11.92 -18.78 9.77
CA LEU A 34 12.60 -17.61 9.21
C LEU A 34 12.36 -16.37 10.07
N ALA A 35 11.11 -16.09 10.42
CA ALA A 35 10.77 -14.91 11.17
C ALA A 35 11.33 -14.95 12.60
N GLU A 36 11.36 -16.12 13.25
CA GLU A 36 12.07 -16.35 14.52
C GLU A 36 13.56 -16.05 14.39
N GLY A 37 14.19 -16.51 13.31
CA GLY A 37 15.58 -16.21 13.00
C GLY A 37 15.87 -14.72 12.79
N LEU A 38 15.03 -14.04 12.01
CA LEU A 38 15.14 -12.59 11.78
C LEU A 38 14.91 -11.79 13.07
N GLY A 39 13.94 -12.22 13.89
CA GLY A 39 13.57 -11.59 15.16
C GLY A 39 14.61 -11.74 16.27
N GLY A 40 15.58 -12.66 16.10
CA GLY A 40 16.71 -12.84 17.03
C GLY A 40 17.75 -11.71 17.00
N GLY A 41 17.59 -10.70 16.13
CA GLY A 41 18.44 -9.49 16.11
C GLY A 41 19.87 -9.69 15.58
N CYS A 42 20.18 -10.87 15.03
CA CYS A 42 21.53 -11.21 14.56
C CYS A 42 21.88 -10.67 13.16
N LEU A 43 20.92 -10.05 12.46
CA LEU A 43 21.10 -9.48 11.13
C LEU A 43 21.14 -7.96 11.16
N SER A 44 22.00 -7.40 12.00
CA SER A 44 22.14 -5.95 12.21
C SER A 44 22.56 -5.17 10.97
N SER A 45 23.14 -5.84 9.96
CA SER A 45 23.52 -5.23 8.68
C SER A 45 22.45 -5.35 7.58
N LEU A 46 21.33 -6.05 7.81
CA LEU A 46 20.34 -6.32 6.77
C LEU A 46 19.61 -5.03 6.38
N ARG A 47 19.72 -4.67 5.10
CA ARG A 47 19.17 -3.45 4.49
C ARG A 47 17.97 -3.74 3.60
N ASP A 48 18.03 -4.84 2.86
CA ASP A 48 17.02 -5.19 1.88
C ASP A 48 16.43 -6.57 2.21
N LEU A 49 15.12 -6.61 2.51
CA LEU A 49 14.38 -7.85 2.75
C LEU A 49 13.25 -7.99 1.74
N SER A 50 13.43 -8.95 0.83
CA SER A 50 12.41 -9.40 -0.10
C SER A 50 12.10 -10.85 0.21
N LEU A 51 10.85 -11.16 0.54
CA LEU A 51 10.43 -12.55 0.62
C LEU A 51 9.19 -12.74 -0.24
N GLU A 52 9.16 -13.84 -0.95
CA GLU A 52 8.05 -14.30 -1.78
C GLU A 52 7.77 -15.76 -1.45
N VAL A 53 6.59 -16.02 -0.89
CA VAL A 53 6.20 -17.36 -0.44
C VAL A 53 4.90 -17.72 -1.09
N THR A 54 4.98 -18.64 -2.06
CA THR A 54 3.81 -19.17 -2.72
C THR A 54 3.36 -20.45 -2.03
N THR A 55 2.15 -20.48 -1.47
CA THR A 55 1.58 -21.74 -1.00
C THR A 55 1.02 -22.53 -2.17
N ARG A 56 1.30 -23.84 -2.23
CA ARG A 56 0.50 -24.72 -3.08
C ARG A 56 -0.87 -24.83 -2.44
N ARG A 57 -1.79 -23.94 -2.83
CA ARG A 57 -3.21 -24.17 -2.57
C ARG A 57 -3.54 -25.50 -3.24
N TRP A 58 -3.95 -26.49 -2.45
CA TRP A 58 -4.33 -27.80 -2.96
C TRP A 58 -5.39 -27.56 -4.03
N GLY A 59 -5.00 -27.79 -5.28
CA GLY A 59 -5.93 -27.76 -6.38
C GLY A 59 -7.04 -28.75 -6.07
N PHE A 60 -8.27 -28.35 -6.37
CA PHE A 60 -9.42 -29.22 -6.53
C PHE A 60 -9.01 -30.54 -7.22
N HIS A 61 -8.84 -31.59 -6.44
CA HIS A 61 -8.98 -32.97 -6.88
C HIS A 61 -9.76 -33.70 -5.78
N ALA A 62 -11.07 -33.53 -5.82
CA ALA A 62 -12.04 -34.43 -5.20
C ALA A 62 -13.28 -34.52 -6.10
N GLU A 63 -13.07 -34.81 -7.38
CA GLU A 63 -14.03 -35.63 -8.12
C GLU A 63 -13.36 -36.96 -8.41
N GLU A 64 -14.16 -38.02 -8.28
CA GLU A 64 -13.82 -39.45 -8.40
C GLU A 64 -12.98 -40.05 -7.28
N SER A 65 -13.63 -40.36 -6.15
CA SER A 65 -13.94 -41.77 -5.81
C SER A 65 -14.49 -41.90 -4.38
N VAL A 66 -15.82 -41.88 -4.24
CA VAL A 66 -16.60 -42.83 -3.42
C VAL A 66 -18.04 -42.73 -3.92
N GLY A 67 -18.50 -43.75 -4.65
CA GLY A 67 -19.92 -43.94 -4.89
C GLY A 67 -20.63 -44.33 -3.61
N GLY A 68 -21.82 -43.77 -3.35
CA GLY A 68 -22.65 -44.20 -2.24
C GLY A 68 -23.80 -43.26 -1.85
N ARG A 69 -24.88 -43.29 -2.64
CA ARG A 69 -26.31 -43.03 -2.30
C ARG A 69 -26.62 -42.26 -1.00
N GLY A 70 -27.34 -41.14 -1.11
CA GLY A 70 -28.06 -40.56 0.04
C GLY A 70 -28.71 -39.19 -0.14
N MET A 71 -29.87 -39.17 -0.80
CA MET A 71 -31.06 -38.28 -0.64
C MET A 71 -30.97 -36.89 0.06
N HIS A 72 -31.40 -35.86 -0.71
CA HIS A 72 -32.37 -34.79 -0.39
C HIS A 72 -32.31 -33.99 0.95
N ARG A 73 -32.04 -32.67 0.88
CA ARG A 73 -33.03 -31.55 0.88
C ARG A 73 -32.38 -30.17 1.13
N SER A 74 -32.71 -29.25 0.22
CA SER A 74 -32.91 -27.80 0.33
C SER A 74 -32.66 -27.09 1.68
N GLY A 75 -31.85 -26.01 1.66
CA GLY A 75 -31.78 -24.99 2.72
C GLY A 75 -30.83 -23.85 2.35
N ARG A 76 -31.36 -22.63 2.25
CA ARG A 76 -30.71 -21.38 1.83
C ARG A 76 -29.60 -20.91 2.78
N GLY A 77 -28.63 -20.18 2.22
CA GLY A 77 -27.81 -19.20 2.95
C GLY A 77 -26.33 -19.54 3.06
N PHE A 78 -25.53 -19.19 2.06
CA PHE A 78 -24.07 -19.04 2.18
C PHE A 78 -23.58 -17.96 1.21
N GLU A 79 -24.00 -16.71 1.45
CA GLU A 79 -23.29 -15.52 0.96
C GLU A 79 -22.37 -15.02 2.06
N HIS A 80 -21.23 -15.68 2.23
CA HIS A 80 -20.01 -15.06 2.74
C HIS A 80 -18.83 -15.96 2.35
N ARG A 81 -18.40 -15.89 1.09
CA ARG A 81 -17.09 -16.43 0.73
C ARG A 81 -16.05 -15.46 1.25
N GLN A 82 -15.64 -15.66 2.50
CA GLN A 82 -14.41 -15.10 3.04
C GLN A 82 -13.29 -15.51 2.08
N ALA A 83 -12.73 -14.53 1.37
CA ALA A 83 -11.51 -14.75 0.59
C ALA A 83 -10.42 -15.09 1.62
N SER A 84 -10.21 -16.39 1.86
CA SER A 84 -9.13 -16.87 2.72
C SER A 84 -7.84 -16.29 2.16
N CYS A 85 -7.29 -15.31 2.88
CA CYS A 85 -5.99 -14.71 2.64
C CYS A 85 -4.96 -15.83 2.60
N SER A 86 -3.91 -15.66 1.80
CA SER A 86 -2.77 -16.58 1.87
C SER A 86 -2.13 -16.41 3.25
N PRO A 87 -2.10 -17.43 4.12
CA PRO A 87 -1.61 -17.31 5.51
C PRO A 87 -0.15 -16.86 5.63
N ASN A 88 0.59 -16.85 4.52
CA ASN A 88 2.03 -16.62 4.50
C ASN A 88 2.45 -15.18 4.83
N CYS A 89 1.73 -14.15 4.37
CA CYS A 89 2.10 -12.75 4.69
C CYS A 89 1.85 -12.42 6.17
N GLU A 90 0.74 -12.92 6.71
CA GLU A 90 0.34 -12.73 8.11
C GLU A 90 1.41 -13.31 9.03
N LEU A 91 1.81 -14.55 8.79
CA LEU A 91 2.79 -15.26 9.62
C LEU A 91 4.21 -14.68 9.51
N ARG A 92 4.58 -14.14 8.34
CA ARG A 92 5.86 -13.44 8.14
C ARG A 92 5.97 -12.20 9.02
N LEU A 93 4.94 -11.34 8.94
CA LEU A 93 4.92 -10.09 9.70
C LEU A 93 4.73 -10.39 11.19
N ALA A 94 3.93 -11.41 11.53
CA ALA A 94 3.72 -11.83 12.92
C ALA A 94 5.01 -12.32 13.59
N GLY A 95 5.85 -13.10 12.90
CA GLY A 95 7.12 -13.50 13.48
C GLY A 95 8.12 -12.35 13.60
N LEU A 96 8.15 -11.42 12.63
CA LEU A 96 8.95 -10.20 12.73
C LEU A 96 8.50 -9.30 13.89
N SER A 97 7.19 -9.16 14.11
CA SER A 97 6.63 -8.32 15.17
C SER A 97 6.74 -8.94 16.56
N ARG A 98 6.79 -10.29 16.65
CA ARG A 98 7.02 -11.03 17.91
C ARG A 98 8.50 -11.08 18.30
N GLY A 99 9.41 -10.90 17.35
CA GLY A 99 10.84 -10.80 17.62
C GLY A 99 11.16 -9.62 18.53
N THR A 100 12.04 -9.83 19.52
CA THR A 100 12.55 -8.73 20.36
C THR A 100 13.65 -7.93 19.67
N GLY A 101 14.20 -8.44 18.56
CA GLY A 101 15.23 -7.81 17.77
C GLY A 101 14.70 -6.63 16.96
N GLN A 102 15.48 -5.54 16.95
CA GLN A 102 15.29 -4.44 16.02
C GLN A 102 16.05 -4.75 14.73
N LEU A 103 15.52 -4.27 13.60
CA LEU A 103 16.17 -4.25 12.30
C LEU A 103 16.55 -2.79 11.97
N PRO A 104 17.52 -2.20 12.70
CA PRO A 104 17.84 -0.78 12.58
C PRO A 104 18.47 -0.41 11.24
N ALA A 105 18.96 -1.39 10.47
CA ALA A 105 19.52 -1.17 9.14
C ALA A 105 18.53 -1.44 8.00
N LEU A 106 17.33 -1.95 8.28
CA LEU A 106 16.38 -2.33 7.24
C LEU A 106 15.81 -1.07 6.57
N HIS A 107 16.07 -0.95 5.28
CA HIS A 107 15.65 0.15 4.42
C HIS A 107 14.48 -0.22 3.54
N THR A 108 14.40 -1.46 3.09
CA THR A 108 13.40 -1.90 2.11
C THR A 108 12.70 -3.15 2.60
N LEU A 109 11.37 -3.08 2.68
CA LEU A 109 10.50 -4.19 3.05
C LEU A 109 9.47 -4.44 1.94
N HIS A 110 9.59 -5.60 1.29
CA HIS A 110 8.65 -6.04 0.27
C HIS A 110 7.79 -7.20 0.78
N CYS A 111 6.49 -6.93 0.95
CA CYS A 111 5.47 -7.97 1.12
C CYS A 111 5.11 -8.50 -0.27
N ALA A 112 5.06 -9.83 -0.45
CA ALA A 112 5.11 -10.44 -1.77
C ALA A 112 4.00 -9.94 -2.72
N GLN A 113 4.32 -9.85 -4.02
CA GLN A 113 3.46 -9.25 -5.03
C GLN A 113 2.11 -9.97 -5.25
N HIS A 114 2.06 -11.25 -4.89
CA HIS A 114 0.92 -12.13 -5.12
C HIS A 114 0.17 -12.53 -3.84
N SER A 115 0.64 -12.12 -2.66
CA SER A 115 0.01 -12.45 -1.38
C SER A 115 -0.47 -11.18 -0.69
N THR A 116 -1.76 -11.15 -0.38
CA THR A 116 -2.38 -10.09 0.41
C THR A 116 -1.80 -10.11 1.82
N ILE A 117 -1.62 -8.95 2.45
CA ILE A 117 -1.13 -8.94 3.84
C ILE A 117 -2.16 -9.50 4.82
N GLY A 118 -3.45 -9.42 4.49
CA GLY A 118 -4.54 -9.80 5.39
C GLY A 118 -4.62 -8.92 6.64
N THR A 119 -5.70 -9.05 7.41
CA THR A 119 -5.94 -8.24 8.61
C THR A 119 -4.86 -8.51 9.67
N GLU A 120 -4.50 -9.77 9.89
CA GLU A 120 -3.48 -10.13 10.89
C GLU A 120 -2.07 -9.66 10.48
N GLY A 121 -1.76 -9.67 9.18
CA GLY A 121 -0.50 -9.15 8.67
C GLY A 121 -0.45 -7.63 8.78
N ALA A 122 -1.55 -6.92 8.52
CA ALA A 122 -1.62 -5.47 8.80
C ALA A 122 -1.44 -5.15 10.28
N GLN A 123 -2.03 -5.92 11.19
CA GLN A 123 -1.81 -5.79 12.64
C GLN A 123 -0.35 -6.01 13.01
N SER A 124 0.26 -7.04 12.42
CA SER A 124 1.66 -7.38 12.69
C SER A 124 2.62 -6.32 12.14
N LEU A 125 2.37 -5.79 10.93
CA LEU A 125 3.11 -4.66 10.37
C LEU A 125 2.96 -3.41 11.24
N SER A 126 1.75 -3.17 11.74
CA SER A 126 1.47 -2.08 12.68
C SER A 126 2.25 -2.23 13.96
N ALA A 127 2.28 -3.42 14.57
CA ALA A 127 3.06 -3.70 15.76
C ALA A 127 4.57 -3.53 15.50
N LEU A 128 5.08 -4.00 14.36
CA LEU A 128 6.48 -3.88 13.97
C LEU A 128 6.92 -2.42 13.82
N MET A 129 6.11 -1.61 13.12
CA MET A 129 6.42 -0.19 12.86
C MET A 129 6.16 0.70 14.08
N SER A 130 5.07 0.45 14.82
CA SER A 130 4.73 1.22 16.02
C SER A 130 5.62 0.87 17.22
N GLY A 131 6.17 -0.35 17.26
CA GLY A 131 7.16 -0.78 18.24
C GLY A 131 8.59 -0.31 17.96
N GLY A 132 8.82 0.41 16.86
CA GLY A 132 10.16 0.90 16.49
C GLY A 132 11.11 -0.21 16.03
N GLY A 133 10.59 -1.35 15.56
CA GLY A 133 11.40 -2.47 15.09
C GLY A 133 12.14 -2.18 13.77
N VAL A 134 11.66 -1.22 12.97
CA VAL A 134 12.20 -0.88 11.64
C VAL A 134 12.41 0.63 11.47
N PRO A 135 13.23 1.29 12.30
CA PRO A 135 13.33 2.75 12.35
C PRO A 135 13.96 3.39 11.10
N SER A 136 14.67 2.61 10.28
CA SER A 136 15.35 3.08 9.06
C SER A 136 14.60 2.77 7.77
N LEU A 137 13.35 2.27 7.87
CA LEU A 137 12.58 1.85 6.70
C LEU A 137 12.29 3.04 5.79
N LYS A 138 12.78 2.96 4.55
CA LYS A 138 12.62 3.96 3.48
C LYS A 138 11.61 3.53 2.44
N ASP A 139 11.59 2.25 2.09
CA ASP A 139 10.75 1.72 1.03
C ASP A 139 9.85 0.61 1.55
N LEU A 140 8.54 0.82 1.46
CA LEU A 140 7.53 -0.16 1.85
C LEU A 140 6.65 -0.50 0.65
N LYS A 141 6.61 -1.79 0.31
CA LYS A 141 5.70 -2.33 -0.70
C LYS A 141 4.75 -3.32 -0.05
N VAL A 142 3.46 -2.99 -0.10
CA VAL A 142 2.38 -3.79 0.51
C VAL A 142 1.26 -4.06 -0.47
N ASN A 143 0.75 -5.29 -0.44
CA ASN A 143 -0.48 -5.66 -1.11
C ASN A 143 -1.63 -5.65 -0.09
N VAL A 144 -2.50 -4.65 -0.16
CA VAL A 144 -3.64 -4.43 0.74
C VAL A 144 -4.96 -4.93 0.15
N GLU A 145 -4.87 -5.78 -0.87
CA GLU A 145 -6.00 -6.46 -1.46
C GLU A 145 -6.89 -7.17 -0.42
N GLY A 146 -8.19 -6.80 -0.40
CA GLY A 146 -9.21 -7.48 0.39
C GLY A 146 -9.05 -7.27 1.90
N LEU A 147 -8.27 -6.26 2.31
CA LEU A 147 -7.96 -5.99 3.70
C LEU A 147 -9.19 -5.56 4.52
N GLY A 148 -10.15 -4.91 3.86
CA GLY A 148 -11.36 -4.36 4.50
C GLY A 148 -11.05 -3.30 5.57
N GLN A 149 -12.10 -2.75 6.17
CA GLN A 149 -11.96 -1.68 7.16
C GLN A 149 -11.14 -2.11 8.40
N GLU A 150 -11.32 -3.35 8.85
CA GLU A 150 -10.65 -3.89 10.04
C GLU A 150 -9.12 -3.97 9.89
N GLY A 151 -8.61 -4.30 8.70
CA GLY A 151 -7.17 -4.33 8.48
C GLY A 151 -6.58 -2.97 8.07
N PHE A 152 -7.37 -2.05 7.49
CA PHE A 152 -6.87 -0.69 7.17
C PHE A 152 -6.55 0.13 8.41
N GLN A 153 -7.28 -0.07 9.52
CA GLN A 153 -7.01 0.63 10.78
C GLN A 153 -5.60 0.39 11.31
N PRO A 154 -5.13 -0.87 11.50
CA PRO A 154 -3.75 -1.14 11.88
C PRO A 154 -2.72 -0.59 10.89
N LEU A 155 -2.96 -0.72 9.58
CA LEU A 155 -2.03 -0.22 8.57
C LEU A 155 -1.86 1.30 8.67
N ALA A 156 -2.96 2.03 8.87
CA ALA A 156 -2.89 3.46 9.06
C ALA A 156 -2.19 3.83 10.36
N ALA A 157 -2.47 3.13 11.47
CA ALA A 157 -1.72 3.31 12.71
C ALA A 157 -0.22 3.10 12.50
N ALA A 158 0.17 2.12 11.67
CA ALA A 158 1.55 1.87 11.28
C ALA A 158 2.16 3.08 10.57
N LEU A 159 1.51 3.59 9.52
CA LEU A 159 1.98 4.73 8.74
C LEU A 159 1.97 6.05 9.52
N SER A 160 1.15 6.13 10.56
CA SER A 160 1.06 7.27 11.50
C SER A 160 2.14 7.23 12.57
N SER A 161 2.89 6.15 12.69
CA SER A 161 3.88 6.00 13.75
C SER A 161 5.06 6.96 13.53
N PRO A 162 5.57 7.63 14.59
CA PRO A 162 6.73 8.50 14.47
C PRO A 162 8.00 7.75 14.01
N TYR A 163 8.04 6.44 14.20
CA TYR A 163 9.15 5.58 13.77
C TYR A 163 9.19 5.35 12.25
N VAL A 164 8.18 5.79 11.51
CA VAL A 164 8.08 5.67 10.04
C VAL A 164 8.49 6.98 9.35
N SER A 165 9.03 7.93 10.10
CA SER A 165 9.51 9.22 9.59
C SER A 165 10.61 9.10 8.53
N ALA A 166 11.28 7.95 8.42
CA ALA A 166 12.28 7.68 7.38
C ALA A 166 11.66 7.25 6.03
N LEU A 167 10.37 6.93 5.97
CA LEU A 167 9.70 6.38 4.78
C LEU A 167 9.68 7.40 3.64
N ARG A 168 10.16 6.97 2.47
CA ARG A 168 10.31 7.78 1.24
C ARG A 168 9.48 7.22 0.09
N VAL A 169 9.37 5.90 -0.02
CA VAL A 169 8.59 5.25 -1.07
C VAL A 169 7.53 4.36 -0.42
N LEU A 170 6.28 4.60 -0.80
CA LEU A 170 5.16 3.77 -0.42
C LEU A 170 4.47 3.25 -1.69
N HIS A 171 4.52 1.94 -1.87
CA HIS A 171 3.82 1.25 -2.94
C HIS A 171 2.67 0.45 -2.33
N VAL A 172 1.45 0.86 -2.67
CA VAL A 172 0.21 0.20 -2.24
C VAL A 172 -0.48 -0.44 -3.44
N LYS A 173 -0.69 -1.75 -3.36
CA LYS A 173 -1.47 -2.50 -4.34
C LYS A 173 -2.86 -2.81 -3.76
N PHE A 174 -3.89 -2.44 -4.51
CA PHE A 174 -5.30 -2.76 -4.22
C PHE A 174 -5.78 -3.89 -5.15
N ARG A 175 -6.92 -4.50 -4.85
CA ARG A 175 -7.57 -5.44 -5.79
C ARG A 175 -8.98 -5.01 -6.12
N GLY A 176 -9.34 -5.15 -7.38
CA GLY A 176 -10.72 -5.15 -7.81
C GLY A 176 -11.35 -6.52 -7.58
N VAL A 177 -12.12 -6.68 -6.50
CA VAL A 177 -13.31 -7.54 -6.56
C VAL A 177 -14.51 -6.61 -6.70
N GLY A 178 -14.72 -6.09 -7.91
CA GLY A 178 -15.80 -5.16 -8.22
C GLY A 178 -15.47 -3.68 -7.95
N THR A 179 -16.07 -2.83 -8.79
CA THR A 179 -15.85 -1.37 -8.86
C THR A 179 -16.10 -0.63 -7.55
N ALA A 180 -16.99 -1.14 -6.69
CA ALA A 180 -17.31 -0.53 -5.40
C ALA A 180 -16.20 -0.70 -4.34
N ASN A 181 -15.37 -1.75 -4.45
CA ASN A 181 -14.44 -2.10 -3.36
C ASN A 181 -13.11 -1.34 -3.44
N ALA A 182 -12.50 -1.19 -4.61
CA ALA A 182 -11.21 -0.50 -4.73
C ALA A 182 -11.29 0.98 -4.31
N ALA A 183 -12.32 1.70 -4.76
CA ALA A 183 -12.55 3.08 -4.33
C ALA A 183 -12.85 3.18 -2.83
N ALA A 184 -13.61 2.22 -2.27
CA ALA A 184 -13.83 2.14 -0.83
C ALA A 184 -12.53 1.85 -0.07
N GLU A 185 -11.64 1.00 -0.57
CA GLU A 185 -10.34 0.73 0.04
C GLU A 185 -9.41 1.96 0.00
N VAL A 186 -9.37 2.70 -1.12
CA VAL A 186 -8.61 3.97 -1.21
C VAL A 186 -9.25 5.03 -0.30
N GLY A 187 -10.58 5.06 -0.21
CA GLY A 187 -11.32 5.92 0.71
C GLY A 187 -11.04 5.58 2.17
N LEU A 188 -10.99 4.29 2.52
CA LEU A 188 -10.60 3.80 3.84
C LEU A 188 -9.14 4.14 4.14
N PHE A 189 -8.24 3.98 3.16
CA PHE A 189 -6.85 4.38 3.27
C PHE A 189 -6.71 5.91 3.47
N SER A 190 -7.46 6.71 2.70
CA SER A 190 -7.53 8.18 2.84
C SER A 190 -8.04 8.57 4.22
N ALA A 191 -9.17 7.99 4.62
CA ALA A 191 -9.79 8.22 5.91
C ALA A 191 -8.83 7.86 7.02
N ALA A 192 -8.12 6.74 6.91
CA ALA A 192 -7.22 6.27 7.94
C ALA A 192 -5.93 7.12 8.01
N LEU A 193 -5.44 7.67 6.90
CA LEU A 193 -4.41 8.73 6.91
C LEU A 193 -4.93 10.08 7.44
N THR A 194 -6.24 10.31 7.41
CA THR A 194 -6.87 11.57 7.85
C THR A 194 -7.32 11.53 9.32
N LEU A 195 -7.76 10.36 9.81
CA LEU A 195 -8.18 10.08 11.19
C LEU A 195 -7.07 10.33 12.21
N ILE A 196 -5.82 10.42 11.75
CA ILE A 196 -4.65 10.88 12.51
C ILE A 196 -4.88 12.29 13.09
N ARG A 197 -5.76 13.10 12.51
CA ARG A 197 -6.02 14.49 12.95
C ARG A 197 -7.15 14.66 13.97
N SER A 198 -8.01 13.66 14.15
CA SER A 198 -9.32 13.86 14.80
C SER A 198 -9.67 12.81 15.85
N SER A 199 -8.71 12.37 16.66
CA SER A 199 -9.03 11.58 17.87
C SER A 199 -8.97 12.44 19.13
N PRO A 200 -10.12 12.90 19.65
CA PRO A 200 -10.38 12.97 21.08
C PRO A 200 -11.05 11.66 21.51
N GLN A 201 -10.40 10.95 22.42
CA GLN A 201 -10.93 9.89 23.30
C GLN A 201 -12.35 9.37 23.01
N VAL A 202 -12.48 8.12 22.54
CA VAL A 202 -13.68 7.31 22.81
C VAL A 202 -13.22 5.94 23.29
N GLY A 203 -13.65 5.61 24.51
CA GLY A 203 -13.16 4.52 25.34
C GLY A 203 -13.34 3.11 24.75
N GLY A 204 -12.30 2.31 24.94
CA GLY A 204 -12.27 0.86 24.76
C GLY A 204 -10.98 0.35 25.39
N ALA A 205 -11.09 -0.26 26.56
CA ALA A 205 -10.00 -0.58 27.46
C ALA A 205 -8.98 -1.58 26.88
N LEU A 206 -7.77 -1.12 26.57
CA LEU A 206 -6.54 -1.91 26.72
C LEU A 206 -5.44 -0.96 27.22
N GLY A 207 -4.95 -1.25 28.43
CA GLY A 207 -4.14 -0.36 29.24
C GLY A 207 -2.85 0.11 28.55
N TRP A 208 -2.69 1.43 28.48
CA TRP A 208 -1.40 2.07 28.32
C TRP A 208 -1.07 2.70 29.67
N GLY A 209 -0.02 2.18 30.32
CA GLY A 209 0.45 2.69 31.59
C GLY A 209 0.92 4.15 31.48
N SER A 210 0.52 4.94 32.48
CA SER A 210 1.13 6.17 33.02
C SER A 210 2.32 6.76 32.23
N SER A 211 2.35 8.03 31.85
CA SER A 211 2.05 9.21 32.66
C SER A 211 2.05 10.43 31.74
N CYS A 212 0.95 11.17 31.65
CA CYS A 212 0.95 12.56 31.22
C CYS A 212 -0.17 13.28 31.98
N ASP A 213 0.15 13.69 33.21
CA ASP A 213 -0.73 14.53 34.03
C ASP A 213 -0.57 16.01 33.63
N ARG A 214 -1.71 16.61 33.30
CA ARG A 214 -2.13 18.01 33.47
C ARG A 214 -1.20 19.13 32.99
N GLY A 215 -1.62 19.77 31.90
CA GLY A 215 -1.40 21.20 31.69
C GLY A 215 -0.46 21.56 30.53
N GLY A 216 -0.84 21.20 29.31
CA GLY A 216 -0.21 21.73 28.10
C GLY A 216 -1.07 21.38 26.91
N LEU A 217 -1.30 22.33 26.01
CA LEU A 217 -1.91 22.05 24.72
C LEU A 217 -1.06 20.97 24.03
N CYS A 218 -1.52 19.72 24.05
CA CYS A 218 -1.07 18.71 23.10
C CYS A 218 -1.60 19.14 21.73
N VAL A 219 -0.87 20.03 21.07
CA VAL A 219 -0.81 20.05 19.61
C VAL A 219 -0.21 18.70 19.24
N MET A 220 -1.07 17.68 19.11
CA MET A 220 -0.65 16.40 18.56
C MET A 220 -0.16 16.70 17.15
N ARG A 221 1.17 16.75 16.99
CA ARG A 221 1.85 16.77 15.70
C ARG A 221 1.40 15.51 15.00
N CYS A 222 0.35 15.64 14.20
CA CYS A 222 -0.07 14.59 13.31
C CYS A 222 1.16 14.24 12.48
N VAL A 223 1.52 12.97 12.47
CA VAL A 223 2.66 12.48 11.70
C VAL A 223 2.28 12.63 10.24
N GLN A 224 2.58 13.81 9.70
CA GLN A 224 2.62 14.08 8.28
C GLN A 224 3.69 13.14 7.73
N LEU A 225 3.37 12.41 6.65
CA LEU A 225 4.35 11.62 5.88
C LEU A 225 5.29 12.58 5.13
N SER A 226 5.95 13.44 5.90
CA SER A 226 6.73 14.60 5.47
C SER A 226 8.02 14.20 4.77
N SER A 227 8.44 12.96 4.91
CA SER A 227 9.57 12.37 4.18
C SER A 227 9.14 11.61 2.93
N LEU A 228 7.85 11.34 2.73
CA LEU A 228 7.38 10.56 1.59
C LEU A 228 7.59 11.34 0.30
N ARG A 229 8.33 10.75 -0.63
CA ARG A 229 8.71 11.33 -1.92
C ARG A 229 8.00 10.66 -3.07
N GLU A 230 7.67 9.38 -2.93
CA GLU A 230 7.02 8.60 -3.97
C GLU A 230 5.83 7.85 -3.39
N LEU A 231 4.68 8.04 -4.03
CA LEU A 231 3.45 7.33 -3.72
C LEU A 231 3.01 6.63 -4.99
N ARG A 232 2.99 5.29 -4.92
CA ARG A 232 2.74 4.44 -6.07
C ARG A 232 1.52 3.57 -5.82
N PHE A 233 0.57 3.67 -6.73
CA PHE A 233 -0.62 2.86 -6.83
C PHE A 233 -0.53 2.08 -8.13
N GLY A 234 -0.70 0.76 -8.05
CA GLY A 234 -0.80 -0.01 -9.27
C GLY A 234 -1.17 -1.45 -9.04
N ASP A 235 -1.75 -2.04 -10.08
CA ASP A 235 -1.94 -3.47 -10.19
C ASP A 235 -0.93 -4.06 -11.17
N SER A 236 -0.23 -5.10 -10.73
CA SER A 236 0.69 -5.85 -11.58
C SER A 236 -0.07 -6.81 -12.53
N SER A 237 -1.34 -7.07 -12.27
CA SER A 237 -2.15 -7.97 -13.07
C SER A 237 -2.94 -7.19 -14.11
N ARG A 238 -2.68 -7.48 -15.40
CA ARG A 238 -3.39 -6.91 -16.56
C ARG A 238 -4.88 -7.29 -16.63
N PHE A 239 -5.43 -7.93 -15.60
CA PHE A 239 -6.72 -8.61 -15.61
C PHE A 239 -7.57 -8.34 -14.37
N SER A 240 -7.24 -7.34 -13.55
CA SER A 240 -8.07 -7.01 -12.40
C SER A 240 -9.12 -5.96 -12.75
N ASP A 241 -10.34 -6.20 -12.27
CA ASP A 241 -11.48 -5.29 -12.40
C ASP A 241 -11.42 -4.12 -11.39
N SER A 242 -10.23 -3.70 -10.94
CA SER A 242 -10.10 -2.55 -10.02
C SER A 242 -10.27 -1.27 -10.81
N SER A 243 -11.48 -0.70 -10.77
CA SER A 243 -11.70 0.68 -11.21
C SER A 243 -11.62 1.63 -10.03
N PHE A 244 -10.57 2.44 -9.97
CA PHE A 244 -10.60 3.65 -9.15
C PHE A 244 -11.76 4.54 -9.59
N GLY A 245 -11.95 4.70 -10.91
CA GLY A 245 -13.00 5.54 -11.44
C GLY A 245 -12.96 6.95 -10.85
N VAL A 246 -14.15 7.53 -10.64
CA VAL A 246 -14.28 8.87 -10.04
C VAL A 246 -13.99 8.87 -8.55
N GLU A 247 -14.47 7.85 -7.82
CA GLU A 247 -14.36 7.80 -6.36
C GLU A 247 -12.93 7.54 -5.87
N GLY A 248 -12.15 6.72 -6.59
CA GLY A 248 -10.72 6.59 -6.36
C GLY A 248 -9.98 7.90 -6.61
N GLY A 249 -10.34 8.65 -7.66
CA GLY A 249 -9.83 10.01 -7.89
C GLY A 249 -10.18 10.98 -6.75
N ARG A 250 -11.41 10.92 -6.23
CA ARG A 250 -11.85 11.68 -5.04
C ARG A 250 -10.99 11.35 -3.83
N ALA A 251 -10.84 10.07 -3.51
CA ALA A 251 -10.03 9.64 -2.37
C ALA A 251 -8.55 10.03 -2.52
N LEU A 252 -7.98 9.92 -3.72
CA LEU A 252 -6.63 10.41 -4.01
C LEU A 252 -6.53 11.92 -3.81
N SER A 253 -7.52 12.70 -4.27
CA SER A 253 -7.52 14.15 -4.11
C SER A 253 -7.50 14.59 -2.64
N GLU A 254 -8.08 13.79 -1.74
CA GLU A 254 -8.04 14.08 -0.31
C GLU A 254 -6.66 13.86 0.30
N ILE A 255 -5.90 12.86 -0.18
CA ILE A 255 -4.58 12.49 0.36
C ILE A 255 -3.49 13.35 -0.27
N VAL A 256 -3.53 13.53 -1.59
CA VAL A 256 -2.43 14.13 -2.36
C VAL A 256 -2.56 15.65 -2.34
N VAL A 257 -2.29 16.25 -1.19
CA VAL A 257 -2.20 17.71 -1.01
C VAL A 257 -0.91 18.04 -0.25
N ALA A 258 -0.32 19.22 -0.49
CA ALA A 258 0.94 19.61 0.16
C ALA A 258 0.84 19.59 1.69
N GLU A 259 -0.34 19.87 2.25
CA GLU A 259 -0.57 19.79 3.68
C GLU A 259 -0.39 18.37 4.24
N LYS A 260 -0.69 17.32 3.47
CA LYS A 260 -0.55 15.93 3.93
C LYS A 260 0.78 15.33 3.49
N LEU A 261 1.23 15.66 2.28
CA LEU A 261 2.40 15.08 1.63
C LEU A 261 3.32 16.19 1.09
N PRO A 262 4.00 16.95 1.96
CA PRO A 262 4.71 18.18 1.58
C PRO A 262 5.98 17.93 0.75
N SER A 263 6.51 16.69 0.80
CA SER A 263 7.73 16.31 0.09
C SER A 263 7.48 15.36 -1.07
N LEU A 264 6.21 15.11 -1.44
CA LEU A 264 5.87 14.19 -2.51
C LEU A 264 6.28 14.77 -3.85
N LYS A 265 7.10 14.00 -4.58
CA LYS A 265 7.67 14.33 -5.88
C LYS A 265 7.09 13.46 -7.00
N THR A 266 6.78 12.21 -6.69
CA THR A 266 6.28 11.25 -7.68
C THR A 266 4.93 10.71 -7.24
N LEU A 267 3.93 10.90 -8.09
CA LEU A 267 2.64 10.24 -7.98
C LEU A 267 2.49 9.28 -9.16
N GLU A 268 2.46 7.98 -8.86
CA GLU A 268 2.24 6.92 -9.85
C GLU A 268 0.89 6.27 -9.57
N ALA A 269 -0.02 6.29 -10.54
CA ALA A 269 -1.33 5.65 -10.47
C ALA A 269 -1.58 4.89 -11.78
N VAL A 270 -0.96 3.70 -11.89
CA VAL A 270 -0.79 2.97 -13.15
C VAL A 270 -1.65 1.72 -13.16
N VAL A 271 -2.44 1.52 -14.22
CA VAL A 271 -3.38 0.39 -14.32
C VAL A 271 -4.35 0.38 -13.13
N VAL A 272 -4.83 1.56 -12.72
CA VAL A 272 -5.83 1.68 -11.64
C VAL A 272 -7.23 2.00 -12.18
N ALA A 273 -7.39 2.04 -13.51
CA ALA A 273 -8.62 2.43 -14.21
C ALA A 273 -9.22 3.74 -13.65
N LEU A 274 -8.34 4.73 -13.47
CA LEU A 274 -8.73 6.11 -13.23
C LEU A 274 -9.43 6.67 -14.47
N THR A 275 -10.55 7.36 -14.28
CA THR A 275 -11.31 7.99 -15.38
C THR A 275 -11.08 9.50 -15.41
N ASP A 276 -11.52 10.16 -16.49
CA ASP A 276 -11.43 11.62 -16.62
C ASP A 276 -12.08 12.35 -15.44
N GLY A 277 -13.24 11.87 -14.98
CA GLY A 277 -13.90 12.42 -13.81
C GLY A 277 -13.06 12.31 -12.53
N GLY A 278 -12.33 11.21 -12.36
CA GLY A 278 -11.41 11.03 -11.23
C GLY A 278 -10.23 12.01 -11.26
N VAL A 279 -9.64 12.23 -12.44
CA VAL A 279 -8.55 13.22 -12.60
C VAL A 279 -9.07 14.65 -12.47
N ARG A 280 -10.26 14.97 -12.99
CA ARG A 280 -10.88 16.29 -12.84
C ARG A 280 -11.09 16.65 -11.36
N VAL A 281 -11.60 15.72 -10.54
CA VAL A 281 -11.76 15.95 -9.09
C VAL A 281 -10.41 16.26 -8.42
N LEU A 282 -9.35 15.57 -8.84
CA LEU A 282 -8.01 15.79 -8.34
C LEU A 282 -7.43 17.15 -8.77
N ILE A 283 -7.63 17.55 -10.03
CA ILE A 283 -7.31 18.88 -10.54
C ILE A 283 -8.08 19.97 -9.79
N GLU A 284 -9.39 19.84 -9.65
CA GLU A 284 -10.26 20.78 -8.92
C GLU A 284 -9.78 20.96 -7.48
N ARG A 285 -9.36 19.88 -6.82
CA ARG A 285 -8.81 19.94 -5.48
C ARG A 285 -7.50 20.73 -5.44
N TRP A 286 -6.60 20.52 -6.39
CA TRP A 286 -5.32 21.25 -6.52
C TRP A 286 -5.46 22.71 -6.95
N THR A 287 -6.56 23.04 -7.63
CA THR A 287 -6.95 24.43 -7.89
C THR A 287 -7.27 25.14 -6.58
N ASN A 288 -7.96 24.45 -5.66
CA ASN A 288 -8.39 25.03 -4.38
C ASN A 288 -7.36 24.89 -3.24
N HIS A 289 -6.45 23.90 -3.30
CA HIS A 289 -5.46 23.61 -2.26
C HIS A 289 -4.08 23.45 -2.91
N PRO A 290 -2.98 23.87 -2.25
CA PRO A 290 -1.65 23.74 -2.83
C PRO A 290 -1.33 22.25 -3.10
N PRO A 291 -1.04 21.88 -4.36
CA PRO A 291 -0.56 20.53 -4.67
C PRO A 291 0.84 20.32 -4.07
N PRO A 292 1.24 19.06 -3.80
CA PRO A 292 2.63 18.77 -3.46
C PRO A 292 3.61 19.22 -4.57
N PRO A 293 4.92 19.34 -4.27
CA PRO A 293 5.94 19.69 -5.26
C PRO A 293 6.24 18.52 -6.21
N LEU A 294 5.22 18.09 -6.95
CA LEU A 294 5.26 16.96 -7.88
C LEU A 294 6.18 17.30 -9.05
N GLN A 295 7.13 16.41 -9.31
CA GLN A 295 8.02 16.39 -10.46
C GLN A 295 7.54 15.39 -11.51
N VAL A 296 6.96 14.27 -11.07
CA VAL A 296 6.48 13.20 -11.95
C VAL A 296 5.05 12.85 -11.60
N ILE A 297 4.17 12.91 -12.60
CA ILE A 297 2.81 12.38 -12.54
C ILE A 297 2.70 11.28 -13.59
N ASP A 298 2.51 10.04 -13.15
CA ASP A 298 2.35 8.89 -14.03
C ASP A 298 0.93 8.32 -13.91
N LEU A 299 0.15 8.53 -14.97
CA LEU A 299 -1.23 8.05 -15.12
C LEU A 299 -1.34 7.09 -16.31
N GLN A 300 -0.27 6.38 -16.65
CA GLN A 300 -0.28 5.45 -17.78
C GLN A 300 -1.28 4.29 -17.57
N SER A 301 -1.79 3.76 -18.69
CA SER A 301 -2.69 2.60 -18.71
C SER A 301 -3.96 2.77 -17.87
N ASN A 302 -4.58 3.94 -17.92
CA ASN A 302 -5.88 4.23 -17.30
C ASN A 302 -7.00 4.31 -18.34
N GLN A 303 -8.17 4.82 -17.94
CA GLN A 303 -9.34 5.03 -18.79
C GLN A 303 -9.50 6.52 -19.14
N LEU A 304 -8.39 7.20 -19.42
CA LEU A 304 -8.40 8.62 -19.75
C LEU A 304 -8.74 8.84 -21.22
N THR A 305 -9.47 9.92 -21.50
CA THR A 305 -9.88 10.30 -22.86
C THR A 305 -9.46 11.72 -23.22
N GLY A 306 -9.61 12.09 -24.49
CA GLY A 306 -9.38 13.45 -24.99
C GLY A 306 -10.23 14.52 -24.29
N GLU A 307 -11.33 14.16 -23.62
CA GLU A 307 -12.15 15.11 -22.85
C GLU A 307 -11.43 15.70 -21.62
N LEU A 308 -10.32 15.10 -21.18
CA LEU A 308 -9.52 15.60 -20.06
C LEU A 308 -8.55 16.71 -20.50
N THR A 309 -8.30 16.85 -21.81
CA THR A 309 -7.27 17.73 -22.37
C THR A 309 -7.43 19.18 -21.94
N ASP A 310 -8.63 19.75 -22.06
CA ASP A 310 -8.87 21.15 -21.66
C ASP A 310 -8.67 21.37 -20.16
N SER A 311 -9.03 20.39 -19.33
CA SER A 311 -8.82 20.46 -17.88
C SER A 311 -7.34 20.41 -17.53
N LEU A 312 -6.56 19.55 -18.19
CA LEU A 312 -5.10 19.49 -18.02
C LEU A 312 -4.42 20.76 -18.53
N LEU A 313 -4.84 21.30 -19.68
CA LEU A 313 -4.32 22.55 -20.23
C LEU A 313 -4.56 23.71 -19.28
N ALA A 314 -5.79 23.88 -18.78
CA ALA A 314 -6.12 24.92 -17.82
C ALA A 314 -5.31 24.76 -16.52
N PHE A 315 -5.18 23.53 -16.03
CA PHE A 315 -4.46 23.24 -14.80
C PHE A 315 -2.96 23.49 -14.92
N LEU A 316 -2.30 22.96 -15.94
CA LEU A 316 -0.87 23.18 -16.18
C LEU A 316 -0.58 24.66 -16.48
N GLY A 317 -1.48 25.33 -17.23
CA GLY A 317 -1.40 26.76 -17.51
C GLY A 317 -1.51 27.64 -16.26
N SER A 318 -2.13 27.14 -15.18
CA SER A 318 -2.21 27.86 -13.89
C SER A 318 -0.88 27.92 -13.11
N GLN A 319 0.14 27.16 -13.54
CA GLN A 319 1.46 27.06 -12.88
C GLN A 319 1.42 26.64 -11.41
N ARG A 320 0.34 25.98 -10.98
CA ARG A 320 0.17 25.50 -9.59
C ARG A 320 1.14 24.36 -9.23
N ILE A 321 1.57 23.57 -10.22
CA ILE A 321 2.64 22.58 -10.09
C ILE A 321 3.83 23.01 -10.95
N SER A 322 4.51 24.08 -10.53
CA SER A 322 5.66 24.62 -11.25
C SER A 322 6.88 23.70 -11.26
N SER A 323 6.89 22.66 -10.41
CA SER A 323 7.96 21.66 -10.35
C SER A 323 7.74 20.47 -11.28
N LEU A 324 6.64 20.42 -12.04
CA LEU A 324 6.32 19.26 -12.87
C LEU A 324 7.30 19.17 -14.04
N GLU A 325 8.02 18.06 -14.10
CA GLU A 325 9.02 17.75 -15.14
C GLU A 325 8.49 16.70 -16.12
N THR A 326 7.65 15.77 -15.64
CA THR A 326 7.15 14.65 -16.46
C THR A 326 5.68 14.36 -16.20
N LEU A 327 4.92 14.23 -17.28
CA LEU A 327 3.54 13.76 -17.28
C LEU A 327 3.42 12.54 -18.20
N CYS A 328 3.21 11.35 -17.63
CA CYS A 328 3.03 10.12 -18.39
C CYS A 328 1.54 9.81 -18.56
N LEU A 329 1.09 9.75 -19.80
CA LEU A 329 -0.28 9.40 -20.21
C LEU A 329 -0.29 8.21 -21.20
N ASN A 330 0.84 7.50 -21.34
CA ASN A 330 0.99 6.34 -22.21
C ASN A 330 -0.15 5.32 -22.02
N ASN A 331 -0.51 4.61 -23.08
CA ASN A 331 -1.49 3.52 -23.05
C ASN A 331 -2.90 3.92 -22.56
N ASN A 332 -3.28 5.20 -22.61
CA ASN A 332 -4.66 5.64 -22.46
C ASN A 332 -5.34 5.70 -23.83
N GLN A 333 -6.01 4.62 -24.22
CA GLN A 333 -6.55 4.43 -25.58
C GLN A 333 -7.62 5.48 -25.97
N GLY A 334 -8.22 6.17 -25.01
CA GLY A 334 -9.20 7.22 -25.26
C GLY A 334 -8.61 8.59 -25.60
N ILE A 335 -7.30 8.80 -25.43
CA ILE A 335 -6.64 10.07 -25.75
C ILE A 335 -6.27 10.06 -27.23
N ASP A 336 -6.96 10.87 -28.03
CA ASP A 336 -6.68 11.02 -29.45
C ASP A 336 -5.33 11.72 -29.73
N GLU A 337 -4.77 11.51 -30.92
CA GLU A 337 -3.49 12.10 -31.32
C GLU A 337 -3.49 13.63 -31.33
N TRP A 338 -4.65 14.25 -31.55
CA TRP A 338 -4.78 15.70 -31.51
C TRP A 338 -4.55 16.24 -30.10
N SER A 339 -5.21 15.63 -29.10
CA SER A 339 -5.07 15.91 -27.68
C SER A 339 -3.62 15.72 -27.20
N LYS A 340 -2.97 14.64 -27.67
CA LYS A 340 -1.55 14.37 -27.40
C LYS A 340 -0.64 15.47 -27.92
N GLN A 341 -0.85 15.87 -29.18
CA GLN A 341 -0.07 16.91 -29.82
C GLN A 341 -0.30 18.27 -29.15
N LEU A 342 -1.54 18.58 -28.77
CA LEU A 342 -1.89 19.82 -28.10
C LEU A 342 -1.18 19.96 -26.75
N LEU A 343 -1.20 18.91 -25.91
CA LEU A 343 -0.50 18.91 -24.62
C LEU A 343 1.01 19.10 -24.77
N ARG A 344 1.64 18.44 -25.76
CA ARG A 344 3.07 18.60 -26.06
C ARG A 344 3.43 20.00 -26.54
N MET A 345 2.59 20.60 -27.39
CA MET A 345 2.84 21.94 -27.92
C MET A 345 2.63 23.04 -26.87
N SER A 346 1.66 22.88 -25.97
CA SER A 346 1.35 23.88 -24.95
C SER A 346 2.35 23.90 -23.78
N PHE A 347 3.03 22.79 -23.50
CA PHE A 347 3.98 22.68 -22.39
C PHE A 347 5.28 22.00 -22.82
N PRO A 348 6.12 22.66 -23.64
CA PRO A 348 7.38 22.08 -24.12
C PRO A 348 8.38 21.81 -22.98
N GLU A 349 8.22 22.49 -21.85
CA GLU A 349 9.05 22.34 -20.65
C GLU A 349 8.77 21.03 -19.89
N VAL A 350 7.59 20.44 -20.09
CA VAL A 350 7.15 19.20 -19.43
C VAL A 350 7.32 18.05 -20.40
N ASP A 351 8.04 17.01 -20.00
CA ASP A 351 8.16 15.78 -20.79
C ASP A 351 6.82 15.01 -20.75
N VAL A 352 5.98 15.27 -21.75
CA VAL A 352 4.68 14.62 -21.91
C VAL A 352 4.84 13.33 -22.72
N LYS A 353 4.87 12.21 -21.99
CA LYS A 353 4.94 10.86 -22.56
C LYS A 353 3.53 10.38 -22.90
N MET A 354 3.33 9.97 -24.16
CA MET A 354 2.04 9.52 -24.71
C MET A 354 2.14 8.16 -25.38
#